data_AF-A0A6A4N6G0-F1
#
_entry.id   AF-A0A6A4N6G0-F1
#
_cell.length_a   1.000
_cell.length_b   1.000
_cell.length_c   1.000
_cell.angle_alpha   90.00
_cell.angle_beta   90.00
_cell.angle_gamma   90.00
#
_symmetry.space_group_name_H-M   'P 1'
#
loop_
_entity.id
_entity.type
_entity.pdbx_description
1 polymer ?
#
loop_
_entity_poly.entity_id
_entity_poly.type
_entity_poly.pdbx_seq_one_letter_code
_entity_poly.pdbx_strand_id
1 'polypeptide(L)'
;MYCVFLLLKVTHNCDLYHGNWIYDQSGPLYTNNSCPVITQMENCQGNGRPDKDYENFRWKPSQCDIPRFDPKKFLELMRGKTLAFIGDSVARNQMESMLCILWQVNFFIPY
;
A
#
# COMPACT_ATOMS: atom_id res chain seq x y z
N MET A 1 11.07 3.45 8.02
CA MET A 1 9.61 3.62 8.18
C MET A 1 9.14 4.62 7.12
N TYR A 2 9.07 4.21 5.85
CA TYR A 2 8.56 5.05 4.78
C TYR A 2 7.38 4.31 4.16
N CYS A 3 6.18 4.75 4.56
CA CYS A 3 4.92 4.31 3.98
C CYS A 3 4.79 5.02 2.64
N VAL A 4 4.61 4.25 1.56
CA VAL A 4 4.66 4.77 0.20
C VAL A 4 3.26 4.87 -0.36
N PHE A 5 2.95 5.99 -1.01
CA PHE A 5 1.69 6.23 -1.69
C PHE A 5 1.82 6.03 -3.20
N LEU A 6 0.95 5.20 -3.79
CA LEU A 6 0.57 5.36 -5.19
C LEU A 6 -0.33 6.59 -5.31
N LEU A 7 0.13 7.60 -6.04
CA LEU A 7 -0.69 8.74 -6.39
C LEU A 7 -1.57 8.39 -7.59
N LEU A 8 -2.84 8.09 -7.33
CA LEU A 8 -3.90 8.25 -8.33
C LEU A 8 -4.32 9.72 -8.35
N LYS A 9 -4.50 10.26 -9.56
CA LYS A 9 -4.93 11.65 -9.76
C LYS A 9 -6.34 11.84 -9.20
N VAL A 10 -6.45 12.40 -8.01
CA VAL A 10 -7.72 12.92 -7.48
C VAL A 10 -7.94 14.32 -8.05
N THR A 11 -9.19 14.63 -8.36
CA THR A 11 -9.66 15.86 -9.01
C THR A 11 -9.03 17.15 -8.47
N HIS A 12 -8.93 18.17 -9.34
CA HIS A 12 -8.22 19.46 -9.19
C HIS A 12 -8.44 20.27 -7.89
N ASN A 13 -9.34 19.85 -6.98
CA ASN A 13 -9.72 20.55 -5.75
C ASN A 13 -9.38 19.77 -4.46
N CYS A 14 -8.65 18.65 -4.53
CA CYS A 14 -8.19 17.95 -3.32
C CYS A 14 -6.67 17.95 -3.24
N ASP A 15 -6.13 18.66 -2.24
CA ASP A 15 -4.72 18.54 -1.86
C ASP A 15 -4.49 17.21 -1.12
N LEU A 16 -3.87 16.25 -1.81
CA LEU A 16 -3.54 14.93 -1.26
C LEU A 16 -2.42 14.96 -0.23
N TYR A 17 -1.65 16.06 -0.15
CA TYR A 17 -0.49 16.18 0.73
C TYR A 17 -0.84 16.88 2.05
N HIS A 18 -2.03 17.48 2.15
CA HIS A 18 -2.51 18.14 3.37
C HIS A 18 -3.63 17.32 4.03
N GLY A 19 -3.35 16.82 5.23
CA GLY A 19 -4.22 15.89 5.92
C GLY A 19 -3.62 15.41 7.23
N ASN A 20 -4.18 14.33 7.77
CA ASN A 20 -3.71 13.71 9.00
C ASN A 20 -3.72 12.18 8.90
N TRP A 21 -2.87 11.54 9.70
CA TRP A 21 -2.95 10.10 9.94
C TRP A 21 -4.10 9.81 10.89
N ILE A 22 -4.98 8.88 10.50
CA ILE A 22 -6.09 8.41 11.32
C ILE A 22 -5.99 6.90 11.50
N TYR A 23 -6.46 6.41 12.64
CA TYR A 23 -6.57 4.98 12.88
C TYR A 23 -7.72 4.40 12.05
N ASP A 24 -7.46 3.30 11.36
CA ASP A 24 -8.40 2.57 10.52
C ASP A 24 -8.63 1.17 11.08
N GLN A 25 -9.85 0.93 11.57
CA GLN A 25 -10.25 -0.36 12.13
C GLN A 25 -10.28 -1.49 11.09
N SER A 26 -10.29 -1.17 9.79
CA SER A 26 -10.20 -2.19 8.73
C SER A 26 -8.80 -2.78 8.57
N GLY A 27 -7.79 -2.22 9.23
CA GLY A 27 -6.43 -2.74 9.26
C GLY A 27 -5.62 -2.51 7.97
N PRO A 28 -4.41 -3.11 7.87
CA PRO A 28 -3.53 -2.92 6.72
C PRO A 28 -4.07 -3.60 5.46
N LEU A 29 -3.59 -3.18 4.28
CA LEU A 29 -3.97 -3.79 3.00
C LEU A 29 -3.36 -5.18 2.80
N TYR A 30 -2.29 -5.50 3.52
CA TYR A 30 -1.63 -6.80 3.53
C TYR A 30 -0.95 -7.00 4.89
N THR A 31 -0.55 -8.22 5.19
CA THR A 31 0.19 -8.55 6.41
C THR A 31 1.47 -9.31 6.04
N ASN A 32 2.39 -9.45 6.98
CA ASN A 32 3.65 -10.19 6.75
C ASN A 32 3.42 -11.64 6.32
N ASN A 33 2.27 -12.23 6.65
CA ASN A 33 1.92 -13.60 6.27
C ASN A 33 1.16 -13.70 4.94
N SER A 34 0.63 -12.59 4.42
CA SER A 34 -0.19 -12.59 3.20
C SER A 34 0.56 -12.14 1.95
N CYS A 35 1.85 -11.83 2.07
CA CYS A 35 2.69 -11.41 0.96
C CYS A 35 4.04 -12.14 0.94
N PRO A 36 4.35 -12.94 -0.09
CA PRO A 36 5.65 -13.61 -0.21
C PRO A 36 6.78 -12.69 -0.74
N VAL A 37 6.45 -11.45 -1.11
CA VAL A 37 7.41 -10.46 -1.66
C VAL A 37 8.10 -9.68 -0.55
N ILE A 38 7.56 -9.67 0.68
CA ILE A 38 8.18 -8.97 1.81
C ILE A 38 9.54 -9.60 2.09
N THR A 39 10.59 -8.80 1.99
CA THR A 39 11.94 -9.26 2.34
C THR A 39 12.15 -9.22 3.85
N GLN A 40 13.18 -9.90 4.33
CA GLN A 40 13.54 -9.89 5.74
C GLN A 40 13.79 -8.47 6.26
N MET A 41 14.31 -7.56 5.43
CA MET A 41 14.60 -6.19 5.85
C MET A 41 13.33 -5.40 6.22
N GLU A 42 12.19 -5.74 5.63
CA GLU A 42 10.89 -5.07 5.80
C GLU A 42 9.94 -5.84 6.73
N ASN A 43 10.27 -7.08 7.11
CA ASN A 43 9.46 -7.91 8.00
C ASN A 43 9.62 -7.50 9.48
N CYS A 44 9.07 -6.34 9.87
CA CYS A 44 9.22 -5.81 11.23
C CYS A 44 8.76 -6.78 12.33
N GLN A 45 7.61 -7.45 12.14
CA GLN A 45 7.09 -8.42 13.12
C GLN A 45 8.00 -9.66 13.19
N GLY A 46 8.45 -10.19 12.05
CA GLY A 46 9.38 -11.32 12.00
C GLY A 46 10.76 -10.97 12.59
N ASN A 47 11.14 -9.69 12.58
CA ASN A 47 12.35 -9.17 13.20
C ASN A 47 12.16 -8.80 14.69
N GLY A 48 11.04 -9.17 15.31
CA GLY A 48 10.83 -9.05 16.76
C GLY A 48 10.24 -7.74 17.25
N ARG A 49 9.68 -6.90 16.36
CA ARG A 49 8.92 -5.72 16.80
C ARG A 49 7.64 -6.17 17.53
N PRO A 50 7.41 -5.73 18.78
CA PRO A 50 6.31 -6.24 19.60
C PRO A 50 4.97 -5.53 19.39
N ASP A 51 4.99 -4.25 18.98
CA ASP A 51 3.79 -3.46 18.71
C ASP A 51 3.32 -3.66 17.26
N LYS A 52 2.01 -3.52 17.02
CA LYS A 52 1.39 -3.70 15.68
C LYS A 52 0.51 -2.53 15.24
N ASP A 53 0.17 -1.61 16.13
CA ASP A 53 -0.79 -0.53 15.84
C ASP A 53 -0.34 0.41 14.70
N TYR A 54 0.96 0.47 14.42
CA TYR A 54 1.50 1.24 13.29
C TYR A 54 0.96 0.78 11.93
N GLU A 55 0.51 -0.47 11.81
CA GLU A 55 -0.05 -1.03 10.57
C GLU A 55 -1.49 -0.56 10.31
N ASN A 56 -2.16 -0.02 11.32
CA ASN A 56 -3.58 0.34 11.28
C ASN A 56 -3.80 1.83 11.01
N PHE A 57 -2.76 2.59 10.64
CA PHE A 57 -2.92 4.00 10.28
C PHE A 57 -3.12 4.19 8.78
N ARG A 58 -4.05 5.06 8.41
CA ARG A 58 -4.22 5.53 7.03
C ARG A 58 -4.12 7.04 6.96
N TRP A 59 -3.64 7.53 5.82
CA TRP A 59 -3.65 8.95 5.52
C TRP A 59 -5.04 9.41 5.06
N LYS A 60 -5.54 10.49 5.65
CA LYS A 60 -6.80 11.15 5.24
C LYS A 60 -6.53 12.61 4.86
N PRO A 61 -6.63 12.97 3.57
CA PRO A 61 -6.62 14.36 3.15
C PRO A 61 -7.75 15.16 3.82
N SER A 62 -7.51 16.44 4.10
CA SER A 62 -8.51 17.29 4.78
C SER A 62 -9.73 17.60 3.90
N GLN A 63 -9.55 17.57 2.58
CA GLN A 63 -10.53 18.06 1.61
C GLN A 63 -11.30 16.95 0.88
N CYS A 64 -10.86 15.70 0.98
CA CYS A 64 -11.51 14.58 0.32
C CYS A 64 -11.21 13.23 1.01
N ASP A 65 -12.03 12.23 0.70
CA ASP A 65 -11.79 10.86 1.09
C ASP A 65 -11.12 10.10 -0.07
N ILE A 66 -10.00 9.43 0.23
CA ILE A 66 -9.34 8.51 -0.70
C ILE A 66 -10.02 7.14 -0.54
N PRO A 67 -10.56 6.55 -1.63
CA PRO A 67 -11.12 5.21 -1.56
C PRO A 67 -10.03 4.20 -1.20
N ARG A 68 -10.39 3.16 -0.45
CA ARG A 68 -9.47 2.06 -0.16
C ARG A 68 -8.99 1.43 -1.47
N PHE A 69 -7.71 1.09 -1.54
CA PHE A 69 -7.10 0.59 -2.76
C PHE A 69 -7.76 -0.74 -3.17
N ASP A 70 -8.24 -0.80 -4.41
CA ASP A 70 -8.78 -2.01 -5.03
C ASP A 70 -7.71 -2.60 -5.98
N PRO A 71 -7.04 -3.70 -5.58
CA PRO A 71 -5.97 -4.27 -6.39
C PRO A 71 -6.47 -4.90 -7.68
N LYS A 72 -7.70 -5.43 -7.72
CA LYS A 72 -8.28 -5.99 -8.95
C LYS A 72 -8.52 -4.88 -9.96
N LYS A 73 -9.13 -3.77 -9.52
CA LYS A 73 -9.34 -2.60 -10.38
C LYS A 73 -8.04 -2.01 -10.90
N PHE A 74 -6.99 -1.96 -10.07
CA PHE A 74 -5.67 -1.50 -10.51
C PHE A 74 -5.08 -2.39 -11.61
N LEU A 75 -5.10 -3.71 -11.43
CA LEU A 75 -4.59 -4.66 -12.43
C LEU A 75 -5.35 -4.55 -13.76
N GLU A 76 -6.67 -4.37 -13.72
CA GLU A 76 -7.48 -4.14 -14.92
C GLU A 76 -7.07 -2.85 -15.65
N LEU A 77 -6.84 -1.74 -14.91
CA LEU A 77 -6.39 -0.47 -15.48
C LEU A 77 -4.97 -0.56 -16.07
N MET A 78 -4.12 -1.41 -15.49
CA MET A 78 -2.73 -1.61 -15.92
C MET A 78 -2.55 -2.72 -16.96
N ARG A 79 -3.64 -3.35 -17.43
CA ARG A 79 -3.57 -4.42 -18.43
C ARG A 79 -2.87 -3.94 -19.70
N GLY A 80 -1.84 -4.68 -20.13
CA GLY A 80 -1.03 -4.34 -21.31
C GLY A 80 -0.11 -3.14 -21.13
N LYS A 81 0.10 -2.66 -19.89
CA LYS A 81 1.00 -1.55 -19.56
C LYS A 81 2.15 -2.05 -18.69
N THR A 82 3.28 -1.38 -18.78
CA THR A 82 4.44 -1.61 -17.90
C THR A 82 4.59 -0.44 -16.95
N LEU A 83 4.71 -0.74 -15.66
CA LEU A 83 5.03 0.25 -14.61
C LEU A 83 6.43 -0.03 -14.09
N ALA A 84 7.27 1.00 -14.02
CA ALA A 84 8.63 0.92 -13.50
C ALA A 84 8.81 1.93 -12.37
N PHE A 85 9.50 1.52 -11.30
CA PHE A 85 9.94 2.38 -10.21
C PHE A 85 11.42 2.68 -10.43
N ILE A 86 11.77 3.96 -10.51
CA ILE A 86 13.15 4.41 -10.76
C ILE A 86 13.57 5.28 -9.59
N GLY A 87 14.60 4.87 -8.86
CA GLY A 87 15.13 5.59 -7.73
C GLY A 87 16.03 4.73 -6.86
N ASP A 88 16.13 5.09 -5.59
CA ASP A 88 16.97 4.43 -4.59
C ASP A 88 16.25 3.29 -3.85
N SER A 89 16.74 2.93 -2.66
CA SER A 89 16.11 1.93 -1.81
C SER A 89 14.67 2.29 -1.43
N VAL A 90 14.31 3.58 -1.34
CA VAL A 90 12.93 3.99 -1.08
C VAL A 90 12.04 3.61 -2.27
N ALA A 91 12.50 3.84 -3.50
CA ALA A 91 11.81 3.41 -4.73
C ALA A 91 11.58 1.89 -4.78
N ARG A 92 12.52 1.09 -4.29
CA ARG A 92 12.34 -0.37 -4.17
C ARG A 92 11.27 -0.72 -3.14
N ASN A 93 11.31 -0.11 -1.96
CA ASN A 93 10.31 -0.36 -0.91
C ASN A 93 8.89 0.02 -1.37
N GLN A 94 8.77 1.06 -2.20
CA GLN A 94 7.52 1.45 -2.88
C GLN A 94 6.95 0.31 -3.72
N MET A 95 7.81 -0.24 -4.57
CA MET A 95 7.47 -1.30 -5.51
C MET A 95 7.06 -2.58 -4.78
N GLU A 96 7.83 -2.99 -3.77
CA GLU A 96 7.54 -4.19 -2.97
C GLU A 96 6.21 -4.06 -2.21
N SER A 97 5.95 -2.90 -1.60
CA SER A 97 4.66 -2.64 -0.93
C SER A 97 3.48 -2.75 -1.91
N MET A 98 3.60 -2.17 -3.10
CA MET A 98 2.57 -2.29 -4.12
C MET A 98 2.38 -3.75 -4.56
N LEU A 99 3.45 -4.49 -4.80
CA LEU A 99 3.36 -5.91 -5.18
C LEU A 99 2.60 -6.72 -4.11
N CYS A 100 2.81 -6.45 -2.83
CA CYS A 100 2.07 -7.10 -1.76
C CYS A 100 0.56 -6.82 -1.78
N ILE A 101 0.19 -5.56 -2.05
CA ILE A 101 -1.23 -5.19 -2.19
C ILE A 101 -1.85 -5.91 -3.39
N LEU A 102 -1.13 -5.98 -4.52
CA LEU A 102 -1.60 -6.67 -5.73
C LEU A 102 -1.69 -8.19 -5.54
N TRP A 103 -0.80 -8.77 -4.74
CA TRP A 103 -0.80 -10.20 -4.42
C TRP A 103 -2.08 -10.66 -3.73
N GLN A 104 -2.80 -9.75 -3.05
CA GLN A 104 -4.06 -10.08 -2.39
C GLN A 104 -5.16 -10.52 -3.36
N VAL A 105 -5.05 -10.22 -4.67
CA VAL A 105 -5.98 -10.73 -5.69
C VAL A 105 -5.83 -12.23 -5.89
N ASN A 106 -4.59 -12.74 -5.88
CA ASN A 106 -4.31 -14.17 -6.07
C ASN A 106 -4.78 -15.02 -4.87
N PHE A 107 -4.82 -14.43 -3.66
CA PHE A 107 -5.33 -15.12 -2.47
C PHE A 107 -6.87 -15.27 -2.48
N PHE A 108 -7.57 -14.46 -3.27
CA PHE A 108 -9.04 -14.44 -3.36
C PHE A 108 -9.61 -15.12 -4.61
N ILE A 109 -8.78 -15.59 -5.54
CA ILE A 109 -9.20 -16.43 -6.66
C ILE A 109 -8.82 -17.87 -6.33
N PRO A 110 -9.73 -18.70 -5.79
CA PRO A 110 -9.51 -20.13 -5.77
C PRO A 110 -9.48 -20.61 -7.22
N TYR A 111 -8.45 -21.35 -7.60
CA TYR A 111 -8.54 -22.23 -8.76
C TYR A 111 -9.59 -23.31 -8.49
#